data_AF-A0A132B3G1-F1
#
_entry.id   AF-A0A132B3G1-F1
#
_cell.length_a   1.000
_cell.length_b   1.000
_cell.length_c   1.000
_cell.angle_alpha   90.00
_cell.angle_beta   90.00
_cell.angle_gamma   90.00
#
_symmetry.space_group_name_H-M   'P 1'
#
loop_
_entity.id
_entity.type
_entity.pdbx_description
1 polymer ?
#
loop_
_entity_poly.entity_id
_entity_poly.type
_entity_poly.pdbx_seq_one_letter_code
_entity_poly.pdbx_strand_id
1 'polypeptide(L)' 'MALSLEERELFDAILINREGALAFDWTHASKIHEDVTPPILIKTIPHDAWQEKNFPYPRALIPTVTKMLLERLGRGVLE' A
#
# COMPACT_ATOMS: atom_id res chain seq x y z
N MET A 1 26.22 6.33 20.88
CA MET A 1 27.06 5.12 20.77
C MET A 1 27.05 4.73 19.30
N ALA A 2 28.20 4.64 18.65
CA ALA A 2 28.29 4.19 17.26
C ALA A 2 28.46 2.66 17.23
N LEU A 3 27.92 2.00 16.19
CA LEU A 3 28.09 0.57 15.96
C LEU A 3 29.57 0.26 15.70
N SER A 4 30.04 -0.91 16.14
CA SER A 4 31.33 -1.45 15.72
C SER A 4 31.32 -1.74 14.21
N LEU A 5 32.50 -1.97 13.63
CA LEU A 5 32.60 -2.29 12.20
C LEU A 5 31.85 -3.60 11.89
N GLU A 6 32.04 -4.62 12.72
CA GLU A 6 31.43 -5.95 12.59
C GLU A 6 29.91 -5.90 12.75
N GLU A 7 29.42 -5.09 13.69
CA GLU A 7 27.97 -4.87 13.86
C GLU A 7 27.36 -4.19 12.64
N ARG A 8 28.09 -3.26 12.02
CA ARG A 8 27.66 -2.59 10.79
C ARG A 8 27.59 -3.55 9.61
N GLU A 9 28.62 -4.37 9.43
CA GLU A 9 28.66 -5.38 8.36
C GLU A 9 27.53 -6.39 8.50
N LEU A 10 27.24 -6.84 9.73
CA LEU A 10 26.11 -7.71 10.00
C LEU A 10 24.78 -7.02 9.68
N PHE A 11 24.62 -5.77 10.08
CA PHE A 11 23.42 -5.00 9.80
C PHE A 11 23.18 -4.85 8.29
N ASP A 12 24.20 -4.47 7.54
CA ASP A 12 24.12 -4.31 6.07
C ASP A 12 23.77 -5.64 5.40
N ALA A 13 24.37 -6.75 5.84
CA ALA A 13 24.07 -8.09 5.32
C ALA A 13 22.61 -8.48 5.59
N ILE A 14 22.07 -8.18 6.77
CA ILE A 14 20.66 -8.46 7.09
C ILE A 14 19.73 -7.61 6.21
N LEU A 15 20.04 -6.32 6.05
CA LEU A 15 19.22 -5.38 5.31
C LEU A 15 19.12 -5.79 3.83
N ILE A 16 20.25 -6.10 3.20
CA ILE A 16 20.31 -6.55 1.80
C ILE A 16 19.57 -7.88 1.63
N ASN A 17 19.81 -8.86 2.50
CA ASN A 17 19.16 -10.17 2.40
C ASN A 17 17.63 -10.13 2.62
N ARG A 18 17.12 -9.04 3.20
CA ARG A 18 15.69 -8.86 3.51
C ARG A 18 15.07 -7.66 2.83
N GLU A 19 15.74 -7.08 1.83
CA GLU A 19 15.29 -5.84 1.19
C GLU A 19 13.88 -5.95 0.60
N GLY A 20 13.51 -7.12 0.06
CA GLY A 20 12.18 -7.37 -0.49
C GLY A 20 11.04 -7.38 0.55
N ALA A 21 11.35 -7.40 1.85
CA ALA A 21 10.38 -7.26 2.92
C ALA A 21 10.16 -5.78 3.34
N LEU A 22 10.96 -4.86 2.81
CA LEU A 22 10.93 -3.44 3.14
C LEU A 22 10.25 -2.65 2.02
N ALA A 23 9.35 -1.75 2.39
CA ALA A 23 8.72 -0.82 1.46
C ALA A 23 9.06 0.61 1.88
N PHE A 24 9.66 1.38 0.96
CA PHE A 24 10.03 2.77 1.18
C PHE A 24 9.03 3.74 0.54
N ASP A 25 8.32 3.29 -0.48
CA ASP A 25 7.21 4.00 -1.10
C ASP A 25 6.11 3.03 -1.55
N TRP A 26 5.03 3.59 -2.12
CA TRP A 26 3.89 2.80 -2.58
C TRP A 26 4.21 1.85 -3.72
N THR A 27 5.27 2.09 -4.50
CA THR A 27 5.67 1.20 -5.61
C THR A 27 6.28 -0.10 -5.10
N HIS A 28 6.88 -0.08 -3.91
CA HIS A 28 7.44 -1.27 -3.26
C HIS A 28 6.40 -2.11 -2.51
N ALA A 29 5.23 -1.54 -2.22
CA ALA A 29 4.18 -2.27 -1.52
C ALA A 29 3.68 -3.44 -2.38
N SER A 30 3.66 -4.64 -1.82
CA SER A 30 3.08 -5.83 -2.46
C SER A 30 1.60 -6.03 -2.08
N LYS A 31 0.96 -7.05 -2.66
CA LYS A 31 -0.36 -7.56 -2.24
C LYS A 31 -0.16 -8.81 -1.39
N ILE A 32 -1.13 -9.11 -0.53
CA ILE A 32 -1.13 -10.35 0.24
C ILE A 32 -1.48 -11.49 -0.73
N HIS A 33 -0.68 -12.56 -0.71
CA HIS A 33 -0.96 -13.76 -1.51
C HIS A 33 -2.24 -14.44 -1.02
N GLU A 34 -3.02 -15.03 -1.93
CA GLU A 34 -4.29 -15.66 -1.60
C GLU A 34 -4.16 -16.86 -0.64
N ASP A 35 -3.01 -17.54 -0.65
CA ASP A 35 -2.67 -18.60 0.31
C ASP A 35 -2.55 -18.09 1.76
N VAL A 36 -2.26 -16.80 1.94
CA VAL A 36 -2.17 -16.17 3.26
C VAL A 36 -3.53 -15.63 3.69
N THR A 37 -4.20 -14.91 2.79
CA THR A 37 -5.54 -14.37 3.03
C THR A 37 -6.37 -14.56 1.77
N PRO A 38 -7.40 -15.43 1.77
CA PRO A 38 -8.26 -15.59 0.62
C PRO A 38 -9.09 -14.31 0.37
N PRO A 39 -9.62 -14.12 -0.85
CA PRO A 39 -10.48 -12.99 -1.15
C PRO A 39 -11.63 -12.84 -0.16
N ILE A 40 -11.84 -11.62 0.33
CA ILE A 40 -12.85 -11.33 1.34
C ILE A 40 -14.24 -11.33 0.69
N LEU A 41 -15.12 -12.20 1.18
CA LEU A 41 -16.55 -12.17 0.87
C LEU A 41 -17.27 -11.27 1.87
N ILE A 42 -17.71 -10.09 1.41
CA ILE A 42 -18.49 -9.16 2.23
C ILE A 42 -19.91 -9.74 2.38
N LYS A 43 -20.30 -10.06 3.62
CA LYS A 43 -21.65 -10.54 3.93
C LYS A 43 -22.62 -9.37 3.85
N THR A 44 -23.60 -9.47 2.95
CA THR A 44 -24.66 -8.48 2.77
C THR A 44 -26.01 -9.06 3.16
N ILE A 45 -26.93 -8.19 3.59
CA ILE A 45 -28.36 -8.48 3.63
C ILE A 45 -28.98 -8.07 2.28
N PRO A 46 -30.16 -8.56 1.89
CA PRO A 46 -30.84 -8.06 0.70
C PRO A 46 -31.03 -6.54 0.79
N HIS A 47 -30.45 -5.81 -0.16
CA HIS A 47 -30.53 -4.35 -0.28
C HIS A 47 -30.46 -3.95 -1.76
N ASP A 48 -31.04 -2.80 -2.07
CA ASP A 48 -30.86 -2.17 -3.38
C ASP A 48 -29.53 -1.43 -3.40
N ALA A 49 -28.83 -1.47 -4.54
CA ALA A 49 -27.63 -0.66 -4.72
C ALA A 49 -28.02 0.83 -4.64
N TRP A 50 -27.30 1.59 -3.81
CA TRP A 50 -27.54 3.03 -3.66
C TRP A 50 -26.33 3.83 -4.14
N GLN A 51 -26.61 5.03 -4.64
CA GLN A 51 -25.60 6.00 -5.04
C GLN A 51 -25.85 7.30 -4.28
N GLU A 52 -24.82 7.79 -3.60
CA GLU A 52 -24.84 9.06 -2.88
C GLU A 52 -24.04 10.12 -3.63
N LYS A 53 -24.42 11.41 -3.48
CA LYS A 53 -23.66 12.50 -4.09
C LYS A 53 -22.32 12.67 -3.38
N ASN A 54 -21.26 12.87 -4.17
CA ASN A 54 -19.94 13.20 -3.64
C ASN A 54 -20.00 14.46 -2.75
N PHE A 55 -19.32 14.42 -1.61
CA PHE A 55 -19.16 15.58 -0.74
C PHE A 55 -18.26 16.63 -1.42
N PRO A 56 -18.46 17.93 -1.14
CA PRO A 56 -17.59 18.97 -1.67
C PRO A 56 -16.18 18.83 -1.07
N TYR A 57 -15.16 18.73 -1.92
CA TYR A 57 -13.77 18.65 -1.51
C TYR A 57 -12.98 19.91 -1.91
N PRO A 58 -11.92 20.27 -1.16
CA PRO A 58 -11.08 21.41 -1.50
C PRO A 58 -10.38 21.23 -2.86
N ARG A 59 -10.59 22.18 -3.78
CA ARG A 59 -9.95 22.16 -5.11
C ARG A 59 -8.42 22.14 -5.04
N ALA A 60 -7.84 22.74 -4.01
CA ALA A 60 -6.41 22.74 -3.78
C ALA A 60 -5.80 21.33 -3.60
N LEU A 61 -6.61 20.34 -3.16
CA LEU A 61 -6.14 18.97 -2.96
C LEU A 61 -6.20 18.10 -4.22
N ILE A 62 -6.80 18.59 -5.31
CA ILE A 62 -6.96 17.82 -6.54
C ILE A 62 -5.62 17.22 -7.01
N PRO A 63 -4.52 17.99 -7.14
CA PRO A 63 -3.27 17.43 -7.64
C PRO A 63 -2.72 16.31 -6.74
N THR A 64 -2.81 16.49 -5.42
CA THR A 64 -2.35 15.52 -4.43
C THR A 64 -3.16 14.22 -4.49
N VAL A 65 -4.48 14.33 -4.50
CA VAL A 65 -5.38 13.16 -4.56
C VAL A 65 -5.24 12.45 -5.90
N THR A 66 -5.16 13.18 -7.02
CA THR A 66 -4.94 12.59 -8.34
C THR A 66 -3.64 11.79 -8.38
N LYS A 67 -2.54 12.31 -7.85
CA LYS A 67 -1.27 11.58 -7.76
C LYS A 67 -1.45 10.26 -6.99
N MET A 68 -2.08 10.33 -5.82
CA MET A 68 -2.35 9.16 -4.96
C MET A 68 -3.21 8.09 -5.67
N LEU A 69 -4.20 8.52 -6.46
CA LEU A 69 -5.09 7.62 -7.20
C LEU A 69 -4.37 6.95 -8.37
N LEU A 70 -3.59 7.72 -9.14
CA LEU A 70 -2.81 7.18 -10.26
C LEU A 70 -1.78 6.13 -9.80
N GLU A 71 -1.12 6.37 -8.65
CA GLU A 71 -0.21 5.39 -8.04
C GLU A 71 -0.92 4.07 -7.68
N ARG A 72 -2.16 4.14 -7.21
CA ARG A 72 -2.97 2.95 -6.85
C ARG A 72 -3.53 2.23 -8.08
N LEU A 73 -3.91 2.99 -9.11
CA LEU A 73 -4.36 2.46 -10.40
C LEU A 73 -3.23 1.71 -11.10
N GLY A 74 -2.02 2.27 -11.15
CA GLY A 74 -0.85 1.62 -11.72
C GLY A 74 -0.46 0.29 -11.05
N ARG A 75 -0.89 0.08 -9.80
CA ARG A 75 -0.70 -1.18 -9.05
C ARG A 75 -1.87 -2.17 -9.17
N GLY A 76 -2.97 -1.78 -9.84
CA GLY A 76 -4.20 -2.55 -9.89
C GLY A 76 -4.82 -2.79 -8.50
N VAL A 77 -4.66 -1.83 -7.58
CA VAL A 77 -5.40 -1.81 -6.30
C VAL A 77 -6.76 -1.16 -6.51
N LEU A 78 -6.81 -0.17 -7.40
CA LEU A 78 -8.02 0.40 -7.96
C LEU A 78 -8.14 -0.08 -9.41
N GLU A 79 -9.38 -0.21 -9.88
CA GLU A 79 -9.75 -0.66 -11.23
C GLU A 79 -10.62 0.39 -11.92
#